data_AF-A0A154IDR4-F1
#
_entry.id   AF-A0A154IDR4-F1
#
_cell.length_a   1.000
_cell.length_b   1.000
_cell.length_c   1.000
_cell.angle_alpha   90.00
_cell.angle_beta   90.00
_cell.angle_gamma   90.00
#
_symmetry.space_group_name_H-M   'P 1'
#
loop_
_entity.id
_entity.type
_entity.pdbx_description
1 polymer ?
#
loop_
_entity_poly.entity_id
_entity_poly.type
_entity_poly.pdbx_seq_one_letter_code
_entity_poly.pdbx_strand_id
1 'polypeptide(L)'
;MDEFQERLFANAKESVCDRSMMTISAACRRCGGQIHEIVALILDGTIENVAAIDNHGFRIDALRVDVDEVVAHIKGSRLATIEESGLDLTTVAQTQRRLKVHPTTVPYLLQKNLLKTVEVRNPRTNFRQNYIVGTSVEEFAQDHVSISDLARAHETHPIKMFEHLTNLGIKPIFEQVGRVARFYRKVDVAEVSFPARR
;
A
#
# COMPACT_ATOMS: atom_id res chain seq x y z
N MET A 1 -20.08 -24.67 -29.44
CA MET A 1 -20.27 -23.67 -28.36
C MET A 1 -20.34 -24.35 -26.99
N ASP A 2 -20.32 -25.68 -26.96
CA ASP A 2 -20.61 -26.49 -25.78
C ASP A 2 -19.37 -26.79 -24.92
N GLU A 3 -18.17 -26.86 -25.52
CA GLU A 3 -16.92 -27.15 -24.81
C GLU A 3 -16.57 -26.12 -23.72
N PHE A 4 -16.85 -24.84 -23.96
CA PHE A 4 -16.64 -23.78 -22.98
C PHE A 4 -17.61 -23.90 -21.80
N GLN A 5 -18.87 -24.23 -22.07
CA GLN A 5 -19.90 -24.41 -21.04
C GLN A 5 -19.61 -25.67 -20.22
N GLU A 6 -19.26 -26.78 -20.87
CA GLU A 6 -18.87 -28.01 -20.18
C GLU A 6 -17.64 -27.79 -19.29
N ARG A 7 -16.60 -27.11 -19.77
CA ARG A 7 -15.41 -26.79 -18.94
C ARG A 7 -15.72 -25.87 -17.78
N LEU A 8 -16.61 -24.89 -17.97
CA LEU A 8 -16.98 -23.96 -16.90
C LEU A 8 -17.80 -24.64 -15.79
N PHE A 9 -18.66 -25.58 -16.16
CA PHE A 9 -19.52 -26.31 -15.22
C PHE A 9 -18.88 -27.61 -14.71
N ALA A 10 -17.80 -28.12 -15.32
CA ALA A 10 -17.07 -29.30 -14.86
C ALA A 10 -16.49 -29.15 -13.44
N ASN A 11 -16.13 -27.91 -13.06
CA ASN A 11 -15.61 -27.59 -11.73
C ASN A 11 -16.72 -27.21 -10.74
N ALA A 12 -17.98 -27.12 -11.17
CA ALA A 12 -19.11 -26.77 -10.32
C ALA A 12 -19.65 -28.03 -9.63
N LYS A 13 -19.66 -28.04 -8.30
CA LYS A 13 -20.29 -29.09 -7.50
C LYS A 13 -21.78 -28.80 -7.37
N GLU A 14 -22.61 -29.84 -7.46
CA GLU A 14 -24.02 -29.73 -7.11
C GLU A 14 -24.15 -29.53 -5.59
N SER A 15 -24.63 -28.35 -5.21
CA SER A 15 -25.16 -27.99 -3.88
C SER A 15 -24.37 -28.42 -2.63
N VAL A 16 -23.56 -27.49 -2.11
CA VAL A 16 -23.60 -27.13 -0.68
C VAL A 16 -23.68 -25.60 -0.61
N CYS A 17 -24.87 -25.07 -0.32
CA CYS A 17 -25.09 -23.64 -0.10
C CYS A 17 -24.48 -23.23 1.25
N ASP A 18 -23.18 -22.96 1.26
CA ASP A 18 -22.53 -22.28 2.39
C ASP A 18 -22.84 -20.78 2.37
N ARG A 19 -22.78 -20.11 3.52
CA ARG A 19 -23.21 -18.70 3.69
C ARG A 19 -22.38 -17.69 2.88
N SER A 20 -21.19 -18.06 2.42
CA SER A 20 -20.27 -17.24 1.61
C SER A 20 -20.53 -17.31 0.10
N MET A 21 -21.42 -18.20 -0.36
CA MET A 21 -21.65 -18.46 -1.78
C MET A 21 -22.49 -17.36 -2.43
N MET A 22 -21.91 -16.67 -3.41
CA MET A 22 -22.53 -15.53 -4.09
C MET A 22 -22.54 -15.70 -5.61
N THR A 23 -23.42 -14.97 -6.31
CA THR A 23 -23.36 -14.89 -7.78
C THR A 23 -22.04 -14.27 -8.22
N ILE A 24 -21.56 -14.60 -9.42
CA ILE A 24 -20.36 -13.99 -10.02
C ILE A 24 -20.48 -12.46 -10.03
N SER A 25 -21.65 -11.94 -10.38
CA SER A 25 -21.95 -10.50 -10.38
C SER A 25 -21.84 -9.86 -9.00
N ALA A 26 -22.27 -10.55 -7.93
CA ALA A 26 -22.13 -10.07 -6.56
C ALA A 26 -20.68 -10.16 -6.06
N ALA A 27 -19.97 -11.24 -6.41
CA ALA A 27 -18.56 -11.41 -6.12
C ALA A 27 -17.71 -10.30 -6.75
N CYS A 28 -17.95 -9.95 -8.03
CA CYS A 28 -17.30 -8.84 -8.74
C CYS A 28 -17.40 -7.52 -7.96
N ARG A 29 -18.60 -7.20 -7.46
CA ARG A 29 -18.84 -5.97 -6.68
C ARG A 29 -18.06 -5.95 -5.36
N ARG A 30 -17.81 -7.12 -4.77
CA ARG A 30 -17.12 -7.24 -3.49
C ARG A 30 -15.60 -7.25 -3.62
N CYS A 31 -15.04 -7.85 -4.67
CA CYS A 31 -13.60 -7.90 -4.92
C CYS A 31 -13.07 -6.76 -5.82
N GLY A 32 -13.97 -5.92 -6.38
CA GLY A 32 -13.59 -4.92 -7.39
C GLY A 32 -13.03 -5.57 -8.67
N GLY A 33 -13.39 -6.82 -8.92
CA GLY A 33 -12.97 -7.60 -10.08
C GLY A 33 -13.97 -7.52 -11.23
N GLN A 34 -13.50 -7.88 -12.42
CA GLN A 34 -14.32 -8.00 -13.62
C GLN A 34 -14.79 -9.45 -13.80
N ILE A 35 -15.92 -9.64 -14.49
CA ILE A 35 -16.53 -10.96 -14.70
C ILE A 35 -15.53 -11.94 -15.34
N HIS A 36 -14.73 -11.47 -16.30
CA HIS A 36 -13.74 -12.32 -16.98
C HIS A 36 -12.62 -12.81 -16.05
N GLU A 37 -12.24 -12.04 -15.02
CA GLU A 37 -11.22 -12.46 -14.05
C GLU A 37 -11.75 -13.65 -13.23
N ILE A 38 -13.01 -13.56 -12.76
CA ILE A 38 -13.64 -14.64 -12.00
C ILE A 38 -13.87 -15.88 -12.90
N VAL A 39 -14.34 -15.68 -14.13
CA VAL A 39 -14.55 -16.78 -15.07
C VAL A 39 -13.23 -17.47 -15.41
N ALA A 40 -12.14 -16.72 -15.60
CA ALA A 40 -10.81 -17.30 -15.80
C ALA A 40 -10.40 -18.16 -14.59
N LEU A 41 -10.56 -17.64 -13.35
CA LEU A 41 -10.25 -18.40 -12.14
C LEU A 41 -11.05 -19.72 -12.01
N ILE A 42 -12.32 -19.73 -12.46
CA ILE A 42 -13.15 -20.94 -12.49
C ILE A 42 -12.63 -21.93 -13.55
N LEU A 43 -12.31 -21.43 -14.76
CA LEU A 43 -11.82 -22.25 -15.87
C LEU A 43 -10.44 -22.86 -15.61
N ASP A 44 -9.60 -22.12 -14.88
CA ASP A 44 -8.27 -22.57 -14.45
C ASP A 44 -8.35 -23.57 -13.29
N GLY A 45 -9.56 -23.78 -12.71
CA GLY A 45 -9.76 -24.66 -11.56
C GLY A 45 -9.11 -24.13 -10.28
N THR A 46 -8.78 -22.84 -10.24
CA THR A 46 -8.10 -22.20 -9.10
C THR A 46 -9.06 -22.04 -7.91
N ILE A 47 -10.36 -21.92 -8.17
CA ILE A 47 -11.41 -21.84 -7.16
C ILE A 47 -12.02 -23.23 -6.98
N GLU A 48 -11.88 -23.78 -5.78
CA GLU A 48 -12.40 -25.12 -5.44
C GLU A 48 -13.90 -25.10 -5.11
N ASN A 49 -14.41 -23.97 -4.64
CA ASN A 49 -15.79 -23.81 -4.19
C ASN A 49 -16.63 -23.07 -5.22
N VAL A 50 -17.01 -23.80 -6.27
CA VAL A 50 -17.98 -23.37 -7.28
C VAL A 50 -19.18 -24.29 -7.20
N ALA A 51 -20.39 -23.72 -7.19
CA ALA A 51 -21.64 -24.46 -7.24
C ALA A 51 -22.55 -23.93 -8.35
N ALA A 52 -23.37 -24.80 -8.92
CA ALA A 52 -24.43 -24.42 -9.83
C ALA A 52 -25.79 -24.67 -9.16
N ILE A 53 -26.78 -23.83 -9.47
CA ILE A 53 -28.17 -24.07 -9.08
C ILE A 53 -28.78 -25.16 -9.97
N ASP A 54 -29.61 -26.04 -9.40
CA ASP A 54 -30.35 -27.04 -10.15
C ASP A 54 -31.14 -26.42 -11.32
N ASN A 55 -31.14 -27.09 -12.47
CA ASN A 55 -31.77 -26.60 -13.70
C ASN A 55 -31.19 -25.26 -14.22
N HIS A 56 -29.87 -25.07 -14.05
CA HIS A 56 -29.13 -23.84 -14.41
C HIS A 56 -29.15 -23.49 -15.91
N GLY A 57 -29.44 -24.44 -16.81
CA GLY A 57 -29.46 -24.20 -18.26
C GLY A 57 -28.15 -23.61 -18.80
N PHE A 58 -27.02 -23.97 -18.19
CA PHE A 58 -25.67 -23.45 -18.49
C PHE A 58 -25.52 -21.92 -18.40
N ARG A 59 -26.31 -21.26 -17.55
CA ARG A 59 -26.25 -19.80 -17.36
C ARG A 59 -25.17 -19.40 -16.35
N ILE A 60 -24.34 -18.43 -16.72
CA ILE A 60 -23.30 -17.86 -15.84
C ILE A 60 -23.90 -17.31 -14.53
N ASP A 61 -25.10 -16.71 -14.59
CA ASP A 61 -25.80 -16.20 -13.41
C ASP A 61 -26.27 -17.29 -12.43
N ALA A 62 -26.34 -18.55 -12.88
CA ALA A 62 -26.68 -19.68 -12.05
C ALA A 62 -25.47 -20.24 -11.27
N LEU A 63 -24.25 -19.81 -11.61
CA LEU A 63 -23.05 -20.14 -10.85
C LEU A 63 -22.99 -19.36 -9.54
N ARG A 64 -22.49 -20.03 -8.51
CA ARG A 64 -22.21 -19.52 -7.18
C ARG A 64 -20.76 -19.80 -6.87
N VAL A 65 -20.07 -18.80 -6.34
CA VAL A 65 -18.65 -18.90 -5.98
C VAL A 65 -18.47 -18.45 -4.54
N ASP A 66 -17.50 -19.05 -3.84
CA ASP A 66 -17.07 -18.53 -2.55
C ASP A 66 -16.37 -17.18 -2.75
N VAL A 67 -16.95 -16.13 -2.19
CA VAL A 67 -16.44 -14.77 -2.37
C VAL A 67 -15.11 -14.54 -1.66
N ASP A 68 -14.85 -15.21 -0.54
CA ASP A 68 -13.63 -15.02 0.23
C ASP A 68 -12.44 -15.67 -0.47
N GLU A 69 -12.65 -16.85 -1.09
CA GLU A 69 -11.68 -17.51 -1.96
C GLU A 69 -11.37 -16.66 -3.19
N VAL A 70 -12.39 -16.17 -3.90
CA VAL A 70 -12.23 -15.26 -5.05
C VAL A 70 -11.45 -14.00 -4.68
N VAL A 71 -11.77 -13.38 -3.54
CA VAL A 71 -11.07 -12.18 -3.05
C VAL A 71 -9.60 -12.50 -2.75
N ALA A 72 -9.31 -13.66 -2.15
CA ALA A 72 -7.94 -14.07 -1.86
C ALA A 72 -7.11 -14.26 -3.13
N HIS A 73 -7.63 -14.97 -4.14
CA HIS A 73 -6.93 -15.21 -5.40
C HIS A 73 -6.72 -13.93 -6.22
N ILE A 74 -7.76 -13.11 -6.37
CA ILE A 74 -7.65 -11.84 -7.10
C ILE A 74 -6.63 -10.91 -6.41
N LYS A 75 -6.70 -10.81 -5.08
CA LYS A 75 -5.76 -10.00 -4.31
C LYS A 75 -4.34 -10.56 -4.44
N GLY A 76 -4.16 -11.88 -4.35
CA GLY A 76 -2.87 -12.55 -4.49
C GLY A 76 -2.23 -12.32 -5.85
N SER A 77 -2.99 -12.51 -6.94
CA SER A 77 -2.53 -12.24 -8.30
C SER A 77 -2.10 -10.78 -8.48
N ARG A 78 -2.90 -9.83 -8.00
CA ARG A 78 -2.56 -8.40 -8.08
C ARG A 78 -1.35 -8.02 -7.23
N LEU A 79 -1.17 -8.64 -6.06
CA LEU A 79 0.02 -8.46 -5.24
C LEU A 79 1.28 -9.00 -5.94
N ALA A 80 1.20 -10.19 -6.55
CA ALA A 80 2.30 -10.76 -7.32
C ALA A 80 2.74 -9.82 -8.45
N THR A 81 1.80 -9.23 -9.20
CA THR A 81 2.13 -8.24 -10.24
C THR A 81 2.84 -7.00 -9.68
N ILE A 82 2.46 -6.55 -8.47
CA ILE A 82 3.14 -5.44 -7.79
C ILE A 82 4.55 -5.86 -7.37
N GLU A 83 4.72 -7.06 -6.79
CA GLU A 83 6.02 -7.58 -6.37
C GLU A 83 6.97 -7.78 -7.57
N GLU A 84 6.46 -8.30 -8.68
CA GLU A 84 7.19 -8.45 -9.96
C GLU A 84 7.65 -7.11 -10.54
N SER A 85 6.94 -6.01 -10.25
CA SER A 85 7.38 -4.68 -10.68
C SER A 85 8.68 -4.22 -10.00
N GLY A 86 9.12 -4.93 -8.95
CA GLY A 86 10.33 -4.62 -8.21
C GLY A 86 10.26 -3.31 -7.41
N LEU A 87 9.08 -2.69 -7.32
CA LEU A 87 8.86 -1.46 -6.59
C LEU A 87 8.49 -1.79 -5.14
N ASP A 88 9.34 -1.40 -4.19
CA ASP A 88 8.94 -1.33 -2.79
C ASP A 88 7.89 -0.22 -2.63
N LEU A 89 6.63 -0.58 -2.41
CA LEU A 89 5.53 0.36 -2.26
C LEU A 89 5.12 0.48 -0.80
N THR A 90 5.12 1.72 -0.31
CA THR A 90 4.74 2.01 1.06
C THR A 90 3.60 3.03 1.13
N THR A 91 2.80 2.92 2.17
CA THR A 91 1.69 3.85 2.44
C THR A 91 2.18 5.07 3.23
N VAL A 92 1.37 6.14 3.26
CA VAL A 92 1.63 7.32 4.10
C VAL A 92 1.82 6.93 5.58
N ALA A 93 0.99 6.02 6.09
CA ALA A 93 1.05 5.57 7.49
C ALA A 93 2.33 4.77 7.80
N GLN A 94 2.76 3.90 6.88
CA GLN A 94 4.02 3.16 7.02
C GLN A 94 5.23 4.10 6.93
N THR A 95 5.22 5.03 5.98
CA THR A 95 6.25 6.07 5.83
C THR A 95 6.38 6.92 7.09
N GLN A 96 5.25 7.31 7.68
CA GLN A 96 5.23 8.08 8.92
C GLN A 96 5.93 7.32 10.06
N ARG A 97 5.63 6.02 10.21
CA ARG A 97 6.27 5.17 11.23
C ARG A 97 7.76 5.01 10.95
N ARG A 98 8.13 4.82 9.68
CA ARG A 98 9.52 4.65 9.24
C ARG A 98 10.37 5.88 9.53
N LEU A 99 9.85 7.07 9.21
CA LEU A 99 10.52 8.36 9.47
C LEU A 99 10.31 8.88 10.91
N LYS A 100 9.48 8.21 11.72
CA LYS A 100 9.12 8.60 13.10
C LYS A 100 8.61 10.05 13.21
N VAL A 101 7.83 10.49 12.22
CA VAL A 101 7.33 11.88 12.11
C VAL A 101 5.84 12.00 12.47
N HIS A 102 5.39 13.23 12.64
CA HIS A 102 3.95 13.55 12.78
C HIS A 102 3.20 13.27 11.47
N PRO A 103 1.91 12.84 11.51
CA PRO A 103 1.13 12.51 10.31
C PRO A 103 1.08 13.58 9.21
N THR A 104 1.18 14.86 9.59
CA THR A 104 1.18 15.99 8.64
C THR A 104 2.48 16.13 7.85
N THR A 105 3.56 15.48 8.28
CA THR A 105 4.89 15.65 7.69
C THR A 105 5.01 14.92 6.37
N VAL A 106 4.53 13.68 6.28
CA VAL A 106 4.63 12.89 5.04
C VAL A 106 3.87 13.55 3.88
N PRO A 107 2.60 14.00 4.04
CA PRO A 107 1.92 14.77 3.00
C PRO A 107 2.69 16.02 2.56
N TYR A 108 3.35 16.70 3.49
CA TYR A 108 4.17 17.87 3.17
C TYR A 108 5.43 17.51 2.37
N LEU A 109 6.12 16.42 2.72
CA LEU A 109 7.26 15.92 1.96
C LEU A 109 6.87 15.54 0.53
N LEU A 110 5.69 14.95 0.34
CA LEU A 110 5.14 14.64 -0.98
C LEU A 110 4.83 15.92 -1.77
N GLN A 111 4.19 16.91 -1.13
CA GLN A 111 3.92 18.21 -1.76
C GLN A 111 5.20 18.93 -2.22
N LYS A 112 6.31 18.74 -1.50
CA LYS A 112 7.62 19.31 -1.83
C LYS A 112 8.44 18.44 -2.80
N ASN A 113 7.88 17.35 -3.32
CA ASN A 113 8.56 16.38 -4.19
C ASN A 113 9.86 15.81 -3.57
N LEU A 114 9.92 15.72 -2.23
CA LEU A 114 11.05 15.13 -1.50
C LEU A 114 10.93 13.61 -1.38
N LEU A 115 9.75 13.06 -1.69
CA LEU A 115 9.48 11.63 -1.77
C LEU A 115 8.82 11.34 -3.11
N LYS A 116 9.24 10.25 -3.75
CA LYS A 116 8.67 9.79 -5.03
C LYS A 116 7.38 9.01 -4.79
N THR A 117 6.41 9.20 -5.66
CA THR A 117 5.16 8.44 -5.69
C THR A 117 4.96 7.73 -7.02
N VAL A 118 4.15 6.68 -6.99
CA VAL A 118 3.69 5.95 -8.17
C VAL A 118 2.20 5.64 -8.01
N GLU A 119 1.45 5.82 -9.10
CA GLU A 119 0.05 5.44 -9.15
C GLU A 119 -0.06 3.94 -9.40
N VAL A 120 -0.64 3.21 -8.43
CA VAL A 120 -0.85 1.76 -8.53
C VAL A 120 -2.29 1.45 -8.17
N ARG A 121 -2.86 0.44 -8.81
CA ARG A 121 -4.21 -0.03 -8.46
C ARG A 121 -4.13 -0.79 -7.14
N ASN A 122 -4.99 -0.40 -6.19
CA ASN A 122 -5.10 -1.07 -4.91
C ASN A 122 -5.50 -2.54 -5.15
N PRO A 123 -4.74 -3.53 -4.66
CA PRO A 123 -4.99 -4.94 -4.97
C PRO A 123 -6.35 -5.42 -4.45
N ARG A 124 -6.89 -4.77 -3.41
CA ARG A 124 -8.18 -5.12 -2.80
C ARG A 124 -9.37 -4.46 -3.49
N THR A 125 -9.27 -3.17 -3.83
CA THR A 125 -10.43 -2.40 -4.33
C THR A 125 -10.35 -2.07 -5.81
N ASN A 126 -9.20 -2.35 -6.45
CA ASN A 126 -8.89 -2.04 -7.85
C ASN A 126 -8.92 -0.54 -8.21
N PHE A 127 -9.09 0.34 -7.22
CA PHE A 127 -9.02 1.79 -7.45
C PHE A 127 -7.57 2.24 -7.56
N ARG A 128 -7.32 3.22 -8.44
CA ARG A 128 -6.02 3.88 -8.55
C ARG A 128 -5.74 4.64 -7.26
N GLN A 129 -4.57 4.41 -6.69
CA GLN A 129 -4.12 5.04 -5.47
C GLN A 129 -2.63 5.38 -5.60
N ASN A 130 -2.24 6.52 -5.05
CA ASN A 130 -0.83 6.90 -4.98
C ASN A 130 -0.14 6.17 -3.82
N TYR A 131 0.90 5.41 -4.16
CA TYR A 131 1.82 4.80 -3.22
C TYR A 131 3.14 5.57 -3.21
N ILE A 132 3.85 5.52 -2.09
CA ILE A 132 5.17 6.13 -1.94
C ILE A 132 6.20 5.05 -2.27
N VAL A 133 7.23 5.40 -3.04
CA VAL A 133 8.32 4.47 -3.35
C VAL A 133 9.21 4.33 -2.11
N GLY A 134 9.31 3.13 -1.56
CA GLY A 134 10.04 2.83 -0.33
C GLY A 134 11.53 3.16 -0.40
N THR A 135 12.18 2.88 -1.54
CA THR A 135 13.58 3.27 -1.78
C THR A 135 13.76 4.79 -1.73
N SER A 136 12.79 5.58 -2.19
CA SER A 136 12.84 7.04 -2.06
C SER A 136 12.75 7.50 -0.60
N VAL A 137 12.06 6.76 0.26
CA VAL A 137 12.01 7.04 1.71
C VAL A 137 13.36 6.72 2.36
N GLU A 138 14.01 5.64 1.92
CA GLU A 138 15.35 5.26 2.37
C GLU A 138 16.41 6.27 1.97
N GLU A 139 16.45 6.66 0.69
CA GLU A 139 17.30 7.73 0.16
C GLU A 139 17.12 9.02 0.99
N PHE A 140 15.87 9.41 1.23
CA PHE A 140 15.57 10.58 2.05
C PHE A 140 16.11 10.45 3.49
N ALA A 141 15.89 9.30 4.15
CA ALA A 141 16.35 9.05 5.51
C ALA A 141 17.88 8.86 5.62
N GLN A 142 18.53 8.47 4.53
CA GLN A 142 19.99 8.37 4.45
C GLN A 142 20.62 9.75 4.47
N ASP A 143 20.08 10.70 3.70
CA ASP A 143 20.67 12.03 3.53
C ASP A 143 20.15 13.07 4.54
N HIS A 144 19.00 12.83 5.16
CA HIS A 144 18.35 13.79 6.03
C HIS A 144 18.13 13.26 7.45
N VAL A 145 18.12 14.17 8.41
CA VAL A 145 17.83 13.87 9.82
C VAL A 145 16.78 14.85 10.35
N SER A 146 15.82 14.32 11.11
CA SER A 146 14.83 15.17 11.76
C SER A 146 15.46 15.90 12.94
N ILE A 147 14.99 17.10 13.25
CA ILE A 147 15.49 17.86 14.41
C ILE A 147 15.32 17.10 15.73
N SER A 148 14.26 16.29 15.83
CA SER A 148 13.98 15.48 17.00
C SER A 148 14.98 14.35 17.16
N ASP A 149 15.36 13.68 16.06
CA ASP A 149 16.36 12.61 16.11
C ASP A 149 17.76 13.16 16.33
N LEU A 150 18.08 14.31 15.70
CA LEU A 150 19.34 15.00 15.93
C LEU A 150 19.45 15.44 17.40
N ALA A 151 18.42 16.07 17.96
CA ALA A 151 18.41 16.46 19.37
C ALA A 151 18.55 15.26 20.32
N ARG A 152 17.89 14.13 19.99
CA ARG A 152 18.03 12.88 20.76
C ARG A 152 19.46 12.33 20.73
N ALA A 153 20.11 12.34 19.56
CA ALA A 153 21.50 11.88 19.42
C ALA A 153 22.50 12.71 20.25
N HIS A 154 22.19 13.98 20.50
CA HIS A 154 22.98 14.88 21.33
C HIS A 154 22.41 15.10 22.74
N GLU A 155 21.49 14.23 23.18
CA GLU A 155 20.88 14.26 24.53
C GLU A 155 20.30 15.64 24.93
N THR A 156 19.76 16.36 23.95
CA THR A 156 19.25 17.72 24.13
C THR A 156 17.79 17.85 23.71
N HIS A 157 17.21 19.03 23.97
CA HIS A 157 15.85 19.34 23.58
C HIS A 157 15.81 19.87 22.13
N PRO A 158 14.83 19.49 21.29
CA PRO A 158 14.73 19.94 19.89
C PRO A 158 14.74 21.46 19.70
N ILE A 159 14.17 22.22 20.65
CA ILE A 159 14.21 23.70 20.63
C ILE A 159 15.64 24.21 20.81
N LYS A 160 16.41 23.67 21.75
CA LYS A 160 17.81 24.08 21.96
C LYS A 160 18.70 23.68 20.77
N MET A 161 18.44 22.52 20.19
CA MET A 161 19.11 22.10 18.95
C MET A 161 18.77 23.07 17.80
N PHE A 162 17.51 23.48 17.66
CA PHE A 162 17.10 24.46 16.65
C PHE A 162 17.83 25.79 16.80
N GLU A 163 17.83 26.34 18.01
CA GLU A 163 18.50 27.61 18.33
C GLU A 163 20.00 27.54 18.04
N HIS A 164 20.65 26.45 18.44
CA HIS A 164 22.06 26.23 18.18
C HIS A 164 22.38 26.17 16.68
N LEU A 165 21.65 25.37 15.90
CA LEU A 165 21.84 25.29 14.45
C LEU A 165 21.58 26.64 13.77
N THR A 166 20.57 27.37 14.24
CA THR A 166 20.26 28.72 13.73
C THR A 166 21.39 29.69 14.02
N ASN A 167 21.99 29.65 15.21
CA ASN A 167 23.15 30.48 15.57
C ASN A 167 24.40 30.14 14.75
N LEU A 168 24.53 28.89 14.30
CA LEU A 168 25.56 28.45 13.35
C LEU A 168 25.23 28.78 11.88
N GLY A 169 24.07 29.39 11.61
CA GLY A 169 23.62 29.70 10.25
C GLY A 169 23.08 28.50 9.46
N ILE A 170 22.95 27.33 10.09
CA ILE A 170 22.47 26.10 9.46
C ILE A 170 20.94 26.12 9.39
N LYS A 171 20.41 26.08 8.17
CA LYS A 171 18.97 26.16 7.92
C LYS A 171 18.37 24.77 7.63
N PRO A 172 17.12 24.51 8.04
CA PRO A 172 16.42 23.30 7.63
C PRO A 172 16.16 23.32 6.12
N ILE A 173 15.96 22.14 5.52
CA ILE A 173 15.70 21.98 4.08
C ILE A 173 14.39 22.63 3.61
N PHE A 174 13.49 22.94 4.55
CA PHE A 174 12.28 23.72 4.34
C PHE A 174 11.88 24.44 5.63
N GLU A 175 11.08 25.51 5.50
CA GLU A 175 10.54 26.24 6.63
C GLU A 175 9.49 25.43 7.38
N GLN A 176 9.45 25.55 8.72
CA GLN A 176 8.46 24.84 9.51
C GLN A 176 7.06 25.40 9.24
N VAL A 177 6.17 24.54 8.76
CA VAL A 177 4.74 24.85 8.62
C VAL A 177 3.96 24.01 9.64
N GLY A 178 3.41 24.66 10.67
CA GLY A 178 2.63 24.00 11.71
C GLY A 178 3.40 22.88 12.43
N ARG A 179 2.84 21.66 12.42
CA ARG A 179 3.42 20.46 13.08
C ARG A 179 4.35 19.63 12.19
N VAL A 180 4.71 20.13 11.00
CA VAL A 180 5.67 19.45 10.12
C VAL A 180 7.04 19.42 10.80
N ALA A 181 7.67 18.25 10.81
CA ALA A 181 9.01 18.10 11.39
C ALA A 181 10.04 18.85 10.55
N ARG A 182 11.00 19.53 11.21
CA ARG A 182 12.15 20.12 10.52
C ARG A 182 13.14 19.02 10.18
N PHE A 183 13.64 19.05 8.94
CA PHE A 183 14.71 18.19 8.48
C PHE A 183 15.94 19.02 8.11
N TYR A 184 17.10 18.43 8.34
CA TYR A 184 18.42 18.96 7.96
C TYR A 184 19.13 17.92 7.12
N ARG A 185 19.99 18.35 6.20
CA ARG A 185 20.90 17.41 5.55
C ARG A 185 21.93 16.97 6.58
N LYS A 186 22.23 15.67 6.64
CA LYS A 186 23.22 15.14 7.58
C LYS A 186 24.60 15.75 7.37
N VAL A 187 24.96 16.02 6.12
CA VAL A 187 26.24 16.67 5.78
C VAL A 187 26.38 18.06 6.41
N ASP A 188 25.28 18.81 6.55
CA ASP A 188 25.31 20.15 7.13
C ASP A 188 25.42 20.12 8.66
N VAL A 189 25.09 18.99 9.29
CA VAL A 189 25.06 18.85 10.76
C VAL A 189 26.09 17.84 11.30
N ALA A 190 26.90 17.23 10.43
CA ALA A 190 27.86 16.19 10.80
C ALA A 190 28.93 16.67 11.77
N GLU A 191 29.37 17.93 11.64
CA GLU A 191 30.44 18.52 12.44
C GLU A 191 29.91 19.35 13.63
N VAL A 192 28.59 19.32 13.88
CA VAL A 192 27.99 20.12 14.94
C VAL A 192 28.29 19.50 16.30
N SER A 193 29.26 20.07 17.01
CA SER A 193 29.53 19.74 18.41
C SER A 193 28.54 20.49 19.31
N PHE A 194 27.56 19.78 19.86
CA PHE A 194 26.65 20.35 20.84
C PHE A 194 27.29 20.33 22.24
N PRO A 195 27.33 21.46 22.97
CA PRO A 195 27.88 21.46 24.33
C PRO A 195 27.06 20.53 25.22
N ALA A 196 27.71 19.49 25.76
CA ALA A 196 27.09 18.56 26.70
C ALA A 196 26.51 19.32 27.89
N ARG A 197 25.35 18.89 28.38
CA ARG A 197 24.65 19.48 29.53
C ARG A 197 25.63 19.64 30.71
N ARG A 198 25.87 20.89 31.12
CA ARG A 198 26.23 21.21 32.51
C ARG A 198 25.01 21.04 33.41
#